data_AF-A0A962MKT8-F1
#
_entry.id   AF-A0A962MKT8-F1
#
_cell.length_a   1.000
_cell.length_b   1.000
_cell.length_c   1.000
_cell.angle_alpha   90.00
_cell.angle_beta   90.00
_cell.angle_gamma   90.00
#
_symmetry.space_group_name_H-M   'P 1'
#
loop_
_entity.id
_entity.type
_entity.pdbx_description
1 polymer ?
#
loop_
_entity_poly.entity_id
_entity_poly.type
_entity_poly.pdbx_seq_one_letter_code
_entity_poly.pdbx_strand_id
1 'polypeptide(L)' 'EVKPAMRCVWVDAYEGSQRMRSGMSIQLVQFPVDRRLEGRSSWLRAARLKAEQLRPEKVNSNEN' A
#
# COMPACT_ATOMS: atom_id res chain seq x y z
N GLU A 1 9.50 10.55 -13.65
CA GLU A 1 9.66 12.01 -13.75
C GLU A 1 8.48 12.59 -14.54
N VAL A 2 7.96 13.76 -14.15
CA VAL A 2 6.80 14.41 -14.79
C VAL A 2 7.27 15.65 -15.54
N LYS A 3 6.92 15.79 -16.83
CA LYS A 3 7.28 16.96 -17.65
C LYS A 3 6.19 18.03 -17.57
N PRO A 4 6.51 19.34 -17.62
CA PRO A 4 5.52 20.42 -17.53
C PRO A 4 4.43 20.39 -18.61
N ALA A 5 4.76 19.90 -19.81
CA ALA A 5 3.79 19.76 -20.90
C ALA A 5 2.82 18.57 -20.73
N MET A 6 3.07 17.68 -19.76
CA MET A 6 2.15 16.60 -19.44
C MET A 6 0.99 17.13 -18.60
N ARG A 7 -0.16 16.49 -18.73
CA ARG A 7 -1.31 16.81 -17.89
C ARG A 7 -0.94 16.69 -16.40
N CYS A 8 -1.37 17.68 -15.60
CA CYS A 8 -1.03 17.72 -14.19
C CYS A 8 -1.68 16.55 -13.46
N VAL A 9 -0.86 15.66 -12.92
CA VAL A 9 -1.29 14.45 -12.21
C VAL A 9 -2.24 14.74 -11.04
N TRP A 10 -2.14 15.93 -10.43
CA TRP A 10 -3.03 16.35 -9.34
C TRP A 10 -4.42 16.76 -9.82
N VAL A 11 -4.53 17.35 -11.01
CA VAL A 11 -5.83 17.64 -11.61
C VAL A 11 -6.55 16.33 -11.94
N ASP A 12 -5.82 15.35 -12.48
CA ASP A 12 -6.36 14.02 -12.74
C ASP A 12 -6.78 13.27 -11.48
N ALA A 13 -5.97 13.36 -10.43
CA ALA A 13 -6.31 12.76 -9.14
C ALA A 13 -7.60 13.36 -8.56
N TYR A 14 -7.78 14.68 -8.66
CA TYR A 14 -8.98 15.36 -8.18
C TYR A 14 -10.23 15.03 -9.01
N GLU A 15 -10.15 15.07 -10.35
CA GLU A 15 -11.27 14.65 -11.20
C GLU A 15 -11.61 13.15 -11.02
N GLY A 16 -10.60 12.32 -10.74
CA GLY A 16 -10.76 10.93 -10.37
C GLY A 16 -11.50 10.76 -9.05
N SER A 17 -11.13 11.53 -8.01
CA SER A 17 -11.74 11.42 -6.69
C SER A 17 -13.23 11.70 -6.71
N GLN A 18 -13.69 12.66 -7.52
CA GLN A 18 -15.12 12.98 -7.65
C GLN A 18 -15.98 11.79 -8.13
N ARG A 19 -15.37 10.78 -8.79
CA ARG A 19 -16.04 9.56 -9.27
C ARG A 19 -15.90 8.38 -8.32
N MET A 20 -15.02 8.47 -7.31
CA MET A 20 -14.73 7.39 -6.37
C MET A 20 -15.67 7.42 -5.17
N ARG A 21 -15.97 6.23 -4.62
CA ARG A 21 -16.57 6.13 -3.28
C ARG A 21 -15.58 6.73 -2.27
N SER A 22 -16.07 7.61 -1.40
CA SER A 22 -15.25 8.36 -0.42
C SER A 22 -14.20 9.29 -1.04
N GLY A 23 -14.47 9.85 -2.21
CA GLY A 23 -13.60 10.80 -2.93
C GLY A 23 -13.16 12.04 -2.15
N MET A 24 -13.92 12.43 -1.13
CA MET A 24 -13.59 13.58 -0.25
C MET A 24 -12.29 13.38 0.55
N SER A 25 -11.81 12.14 0.68
CA SER A 25 -10.55 11.83 1.38
C SER A 25 -9.31 12.49 0.75
N ILE A 26 -9.36 12.92 -0.51
CA ILE A 26 -8.26 13.64 -1.16
C ILE A 26 -7.95 14.99 -0.50
N GLN A 27 -8.91 15.55 0.26
CA GLN A 27 -8.73 16.80 1.00
C GLN A 27 -7.98 16.60 2.32
N LEU A 28 -7.82 15.35 2.77
CA LEU A 28 -7.12 15.04 4.01
C LEU A 28 -5.61 15.16 3.82
N VAL A 29 -4.99 16.05 4.60
CA VAL A 29 -3.53 16.13 4.66
C VAL A 29 -3.01 14.90 5.40
N GLN A 30 -2.25 14.07 4.69
CA GLN A 30 -1.67 12.84 5.24
C GLN A 30 -0.40 13.14 6.04
N PHE A 31 -0.13 12.31 7.06
CA PHE A 31 1.11 12.34 7.81
C PHE A 31 2.33 12.06 6.92
N PRO A 32 3.54 12.47 7.35
CA PRO A 32 4.77 12.12 6.66
C PRO A 32 4.90 10.61 6.43
N VAL A 33 5.39 10.24 5.26
CA VAL A 33 5.61 8.84 4.89
C VAL A 33 6.69 8.23 5.79
N ASP A 34 6.40 7.09 6.42
CA ASP A 34 7.39 6.29 7.14
C ASP A 34 8.39 5.66 6.17
N ARG A 35 9.67 6.01 6.31
CA ARG A 35 10.77 5.56 5.45
C ARG A 35 11.56 4.37 5.99
N ARG A 36 11.13 3.72 7.08
CA ARG A 36 11.85 2.55 7.65
C ARG A 36 12.06 1.39 6.69
N LEU A 37 11.27 1.31 5.61
CA LEU A 37 11.36 0.26 4.58
C LEU A 37 12.03 0.74 3.28
N GLU A 38 12.61 1.94 3.28
CA GLU A 38 13.34 2.47 2.12
C GLU A 38 14.48 1.52 1.70
N GLY A 39 14.70 1.41 0.38
CA GLY A 39 15.68 0.47 -0.19
C GLY A 39 15.27 -1.01 -0.16
N ARG A 40 14.06 -1.36 0.29
CA ARG A 40 13.56 -2.75 0.33
C ARG A 40 12.43 -2.97 -0.68
N SER A 41 12.30 -4.19 -1.19
CA SER A 41 11.24 -4.55 -2.14
C SER A 41 9.89 -4.77 -1.44
N SER A 42 8.88 -4.00 -1.84
CA SER A 42 7.50 -4.15 -1.37
C SER A 42 6.90 -5.50 -1.75
N TRP A 43 7.24 -6.02 -2.93
CA TRP A 43 6.70 -7.29 -3.43
C TRP A 43 7.25 -8.50 -2.66
N LEU A 44 8.57 -8.53 -2.40
CA LEU A 44 9.18 -9.60 -1.58
C LEU A 44 8.62 -9.61 -0.15
N ARG A 45 8.40 -8.42 0.44
CA ARG A 45 7.73 -8.30 1.74
C ARG A 45 6.31 -8.88 1.70
N ALA A 46 5.51 -8.49 0.71
CA ALA A 46 4.13 -8.97 0.56
C ALA A 46 4.07 -10.49 0.36
N ALA A 47 4.97 -11.05 -0.47
CA ALA A 47 5.07 -12.48 -0.71
C ALA A 47 5.40 -13.26 0.58
N ARG A 48 6.35 -12.77 1.40
CA ARG A 48 6.70 -13.40 2.68
C ARG A 48 5.53 -13.37 3.66
N LEU A 49 4.87 -12.21 3.81
CA LEU A 49 3.69 -12.09 4.69
C LEU A 49 2.58 -13.06 4.27
N LYS A 50 2.36 -13.22 2.96
CA LYS A 50 1.37 -14.17 2.46
C LYS A 50 1.77 -15.62 2.74
N ALA A 51 3.05 -15.97 2.57
CA ALA A 51 3.55 -17.31 2.86
C ALA A 51 3.44 -17.66 4.36
N GLU A 52 3.68 -16.71 5.26
CA GLU A 52 3.52 -16.88 6.71
C GLU A 52 2.05 -17.14 7.10
N GLN A 53 1.09 -16.43 6.50
CA GLN A 53 -0.34 -16.66 6.72
C GLN A 53 -0.81 -18.05 6.28
N LEU A 54 -0.16 -18.63 5.26
CA LEU A 54 -0.49 -19.95 4.74
C LEU A 54 0.22 -21.08 5.50
N ARG A 55 1.06 -20.76 6.48
CA ARG A 55 1.79 -21.76 7.25
C ARG A 55 0.81 -22.44 8.22
N PRO A 56 0.61 -23.77 8.12
CA PRO A 56 -0.23 -24.47 9.07
C PRO A 56 0.39 -24.36 10.48
N GLU A 57 -0.46 -24.18 11.49
CA GLU A 57 -0.04 -24.25 12.89
C GLU A 57 0.58 -25.62 13.15
N LYS A 58 1.76 -25.66 13.78
CA LYS A 58 2.31 -26.93 14.24
C LYS A 58 1.47 -27.40 15.42
N VAL A 59 0.55 -28.31 15.18
CA VAL A 59 -0.08 -29.11 16.24
C VAL A 59 1.06 -29.83 16.99
N ASN A 60 1.34 -29.40 18.22
CA ASN A 60 2.27 -30.10 19.10
C ASN A 60 1.63 -31.42 19.53
N SER A 61 1.94 -32.49 18.81
CA SER A 61 1.66 -33.86 19.24
C SER A 61 2.66 -34.27 20.33
N ASN A 62 2.50 -33.72 21.53
CA ASN A 62 3.06 -34.26 22.76
C ASN A 62 1.91 -34.36 23.78
N GLU A 63 1.11 -35.42 23.64
CA GLU A 63 0.28 -35.94 24.73
C GLU A 63 0.61 -37.42 24.90
N ASN A 64 1.21 -37.71 26.06
CA ASN A 64 1.46 -38.99 26.77
C ASN A 64 1.66 -40.29 25.98
#